data_AF-A0A086MIU0-F1
#
_entry.id   AF-A0A086MIU0-F1
#
_cell.length_a   1.000
_cell.length_b   1.000
_cell.length_c   1.000
_cell.angle_alpha   90.00
_cell.angle_beta   90.00
_cell.angle_gamma   90.00
#
_symmetry.space_group_name_H-M   'P 1'
#
loop_
_entity.id
_entity.type
_entity.pdbx_description
1 polymer ?
#
loop_
_entity_poly.entity_id
_entity_poly.type
_entity_poly.pdbx_seq_one_letter_code
_entity_poly.pdbx_strand_id
1 'polypeptide(L)' 'MRCFFHLVSIHDEIVDNAGIEVQDLESAKAQALLAIEELRAEIGIEADDWSGWRLDIVCPVGTLLHSMQLIPTVH' A
#
# COMPACT_ATOMS: atom_id res chain seq x y z
N MET A 1 4.99 16.15 4.52
CA MET A 1 5.99 15.08 4.31
C MET A 1 5.58 14.28 3.09
N ARG A 2 6.54 13.84 2.27
CA ARG A 2 6.21 12.99 1.12
C ARG A 2 6.32 11.51 1.52
N CYS A 3 5.28 10.74 1.26
CA CYS A 3 5.26 9.30 1.49
C CYS A 3 5.12 8.57 0.17
N PHE A 4 5.77 7.43 0.05
CA PHE A 4 5.72 6.56 -1.11
C PHE A 4 5.01 5.28 -0.72
N PHE A 5 4.16 4.77 -1.61
CA PHE A 5 3.32 3.61 -1.33
C PHE A 5 3.76 2.45 -2.22
N HIS A 6 4.63 1.61 -1.69
CA HIS A 6 5.20 0.50 -2.44
C HIS A 6 4.30 -0.72 -2.27
N LEU A 7 3.87 -1.30 -3.38
CA LEU A 7 3.08 -2.51 -3.34
C LEU A 7 4.02 -3.70 -3.43
N VAL A 8 4.14 -4.46 -2.33
CA VAL A 8 5.15 -5.50 -2.17
C VAL A 8 4.45 -6.83 -1.92
N SER A 9 4.95 -7.87 -2.57
CA SER A 9 4.57 -9.27 -2.35
C SER A 9 5.81 -10.09 -1.98
N ILE A 10 5.64 -11.39 -1.79
CA ILE A 10 6.75 -12.33 -1.59
C ILE A 10 7.57 -12.56 -2.86
N HIS A 11 6.97 -12.39 -4.03
CA HIS A 11 7.61 -12.65 -5.33
C HIS A 11 7.94 -11.38 -6.11
N ASP A 12 7.18 -10.30 -5.91
CA ASP A 12 7.26 -9.08 -6.71
C ASP A 12 7.18 -7.82 -5.86
N GLU A 13 7.68 -6.71 -6.42
CA GLU A 13 7.63 -5.38 -5.82
C GLU A 13 7.30 -4.33 -6.89
N ILE A 14 6.33 -3.48 -6.59
CA ILE A 14 5.92 -2.34 -7.41
C ILE A 14 6.20 -1.07 -6.61
N VAL A 15 7.27 -0.38 -6.99
CA VAL A 15 7.74 0.83 -6.32
C VAL A 15 7.00 2.05 -6.85
N ASP A 16 6.32 2.76 -5.96
CA ASP A 16 5.80 4.11 -6.23
C ASP A 16 6.94 5.14 -6.21
N ASN A 17 7.17 5.75 -7.37
CA ASN A 17 8.14 6.83 -7.59
C ASN A 17 7.49 8.21 -7.59
N ALA A 18 6.16 8.28 -7.67
CA ALA A 18 5.45 9.54 -7.54
C ALA A 18 5.42 9.91 -6.06
N GLY A 19 4.84 9.10 -5.19
CA GLY A 19 4.59 9.45 -3.80
C GLY A 19 3.67 10.67 -3.66
N ILE A 20 3.06 10.81 -2.48
CA ILE A 20 2.10 11.88 -2.20
C ILE A 20 2.57 12.73 -1.03
N GLU A 21 2.19 14.00 -1.02
CA GLU A 21 2.47 14.88 0.10
C GLU A 21 1.32 14.85 1.12
N VAL A 22 1.65 14.43 2.34
CA VAL A 22 0.72 14.30 3.48
C VAL A 22 1.21 15.12 4.66
N GLN A 23 0.30 15.51 5.56
CA GLN A 23 0.68 16.23 6.78
C GLN A 23 1.38 15.31 7.79
N ASP A 24 0.85 14.10 7.98
CA ASP A 24 1.34 13.14 8.97
C ASP A 24 1.14 11.68 8.51
N LEU A 25 1.61 10.75 9.34
CA LEU A 25 1.49 9.31 9.08
C LEU A 25 0.03 8.83 9.07
N GLU A 26 -0.86 9.44 9.87
CA GLU A 26 -2.27 9.05 9.88
C GLU A 26 -2.97 9.42 8.56
N SER A 27 -2.65 10.60 8.01
CA SER A 27 -3.05 11.01 6.66
C SER A 27 -2.50 10.06 5.60
N ALA A 28 -1.24 9.61 5.74
CA ALA A 28 -0.65 8.60 4.85
C ALA A 28 -1.42 7.27 4.90
N LYS A 29 -1.76 6.80 6.10
CA LYS A 29 -2.56 5.58 6.28
C LYS A 29 -3.95 5.70 5.66
N ALA A 30 -4.62 6.85 5.82
CA ALA A 30 -5.91 7.09 5.21
C ALA A 30 -5.84 7.03 3.69
N GLN A 31 -4.82 7.64 3.08
CA GLN A 31 -4.59 7.58 1.64
C GLN A 31 -4.26 6.17 1.15
N ALA A 32 -3.43 5.45 1.89
CA ALA A 32 -3.12 4.05 1.59
C ALA A 32 -4.35 3.14 1.69
N LEU A 33 -5.24 3.35 2.68
CA LEU A 33 -6.52 2.63 2.77
C LEU A 33 -7.41 2.91 1.57
N LEU A 34 -7.54 4.18 1.16
CA LEU A 34 -8.30 4.55 -0.04
C LEU A 34 -7.72 3.86 -1.30
N ALA A 35 -6.39 3.88 -1.48
CA ALA A 35 -5.75 3.21 -2.60
C ALA A 35 -6.01 1.69 -2.58
N ILE A 36 -5.98 1.05 -1.40
CA ILE A 36 -6.33 -0.37 -1.25
C ILE A 36 -7.80 -0.63 -1.65
N GLU A 37 -8.73 0.23 -1.24
CA GLU A 37 -10.15 0.11 -1.59
C GLU A 37 -10.39 0.32 -3.09
N GLU A 38 -9.75 1.33 -3.69
CA GLU A 38 -9.81 1.60 -5.13
C GLU A 38 -9.26 0.44 -5.94
N LEU A 39 -8.08 -0.08 -5.56
CA LEU A 39 -7.50 -1.28 -6.16
C LEU A 39 -8.51 -2.41 -6.08
N ARG A 40 -8.97 -2.80 -4.87
CA ARG A 40 -9.96 -3.89 -4.70
C ARG A 40 -11.20 -3.73 -5.58
N ALA A 41 -11.68 -2.50 -5.78
CA ALA A 41 -12.82 -2.23 -6.64
C ALA A 41 -12.50 -2.40 -8.15
N GLU A 42 -11.27 -2.06 -8.58
CA GLU A 42 -10.82 -2.15 -9.98
C GLU A 42 -10.45 -3.57 -10.42
N ILE A 43 -9.69 -4.31 -9.60
CA ILE A 43 -9.26 -5.70 -9.89
C ILE A 43 -10.38 -6.72 -9.67
N GLY A 44 -11.44 -6.38 -8.94
CA GLY A 44 -12.50 -7.32 -8.59
C GLY A 44 -12.06 -8.38 -7.58
N ILE A 45 -13.00 -9.25 -7.19
CA ILE A 45 -12.85 -10.21 -6.06
C ILE A 45 -11.95 -11.41 -6.42
N GLU A 46 -11.11 -11.32 -7.46
CA GLU A 46 -10.03 -12.29 -7.69
C GLU A 46 -8.89 -12.02 -6.70
N ALA A 47 -9.24 -12.18 -5.42
CA ALA A 47 -8.43 -11.94 -4.25
C ALA A 47 -7.20 -12.85 -4.16
N ASP A 48 -7.17 -13.94 -4.92
CA ASP A 48 -6.08 -14.92 -4.89
C ASP A 48 -4.77 -14.35 -5.48
N ASP A 49 -4.85 -13.58 -6.57
CA ASP A 49 -3.66 -13.00 -7.20
C ASP A 49 -3.02 -11.91 -6.32
N TRP A 50 -3.84 -11.28 -5.48
CA TRP A 50 -3.42 -10.22 -4.56
C TRP A 50 -3.20 -10.74 -3.13
N SER A 51 -3.35 -12.04 -2.91
CA SER A 51 -3.07 -12.68 -1.63
C SER A 51 -1.58 -12.57 -1.31
N GLY A 52 -1.27 -12.07 -0.10
CA GLY A 52 0.12 -11.82 0.32
C GLY A 52 0.72 -10.50 -0.17
N TRP A 53 0.01 -9.73 -1.00
CA TRP A 53 0.39 -8.36 -1.30
C TRP A 53 0.11 -7.45 -0.11
N ARG A 54 1.02 -6.49 0.08
CA ARG A 54 0.92 -5.44 1.10
C ARG A 54 1.33 -4.10 0.51
N LEU A 55 0.78 -3.04 1.06
CA LEU A 55 1.13 -1.66 0.75
C LEU A 55 2.02 -1.12 1.87
N ASP A 56 3.29 -0.92 1.53
CA ASP A 56 4.34 -0.41 2.38
C ASP A 56 4.42 1.13 2.23
N ILE A 57 4.22 1.85 3.32
CA ILE A 57 4.37 3.30 3.39
C ILE A 57 5.80 3.63 3.76
N VAL A 58 6.52 4.25 2.83
CA VAL A 58 7.95 4.56 2.98
C VAL A 58 8.15 6.07 2.97
N CYS A 59 9.03 6.56 3.83
CA CYS A 59 9.41 7.97 3.83
C CYS A 59 10.48 8.28 2.76
N PRO A 60 10.80 9.54 2.47
CA PRO A 60 11.75 9.89 1.40
C PRO A 60 13.17 9.42 1.62
N VAL A 61 13.52 9.07 2.87
CA VAL A 61 14.83 8.52 3.23
C VAL A 61 14.86 6.98 3.15
N GLY A 62 13.78 6.35 2.68
CA GLY A 62 13.70 4.89 2.47
C GLY A 62 13.31 4.09 3.73
N THR A 63 12.90 4.75 4.81
CA THR A 63 12.45 4.06 6.02
C THR A 63 10.98 3.65 5.90
N LEU A 64 10.71 2.37 6.14
CA LEU A 64 9.36 1.84 6.27
C LEU A 64 8.67 2.45 7.49
N LEU A 65 7.62 3.23 7.26
CA LEU A 65 6.80 3.83 8.32
C LEU A 65 5.66 2.90 8.73
N HIS A 66 5.02 2.23 7.76
CA HIS A 66 3.89 1.35 8.01
C HIS A 66 3.72 0.34 6.87
N SER A 67 3.04 -0.77 7.14
CA SER A 67 2.76 -1.84 6.17
C SER A 67 1.34 -2.33 6.39
N MET A 68 0.54 -2.41 5.33
CA MET A 68 -0.86 -2.86 5.40
C MET A 68 -1.14 -3.93 4.35
N GLN A 69 -1.83 -5.01 4.73
CA GLN A 69 -2.17 -6.06 3.77
C GLN A 69 -3.23 -5.56 2.79
N LEU A 70 -3.03 -5.88 1.50
CA LEU A 70 -3.98 -5.51 0.46
C LEU A 70 -5.29 -6.27 0.60
N ILE A 71 -5.27 -7.49 1.16
CA ILE A 71 -6.46 -8.31 1.42
C ILE A 71 -6.36 -8.82 2.85
N PRO A 72 -7.45 -8.76 3.64
CA PRO A 72 -7.45 -9.37 4.96
C PRO A 72 -7.22 -10.88 4.80
N THR A 73 -6.23 -11.42 5.50
CA THR A 73 -6.13 -12.88 5.69
C THR A 73 -7.42 -13.37 6.36
N VAL A 74 -8.32 -13.96 5.58
CA VAL A 74 -9.42 -14.75 6.10
C VAL A 74 -8.79 -16.01 6.71
N HIS A 75 -8.79 -16.07 8.04
CA HIS A 75 -8.51 -17.29 8.79
C HIS A 75 -9.78 -18.12 8.94
#